data_AF-A0A533RNM0-F1
#
_entry.id   AF-A0A533RNM0-F1
#
_cell.length_a   1.000
_cell.length_b   1.000
_cell.length_c   1.000
_cell.angle_alpha   90.00
_cell.angle_beta   90.00
_cell.angle_gamma   90.00
#
_symmetry.space_group_name_H-M   'P 1'
#
loop_
_entity.id
_entity.type
_entity.pdbx_description
1 polymer ?
#
loop_
_entity_poly.entity_id
_entity_poly.type
_entity_poly.pdbx_seq_one_letter_code
_entity_poly.pdbx_strand_id
1 'polypeptide(L)'
;MFAAVLALSENDIKRTLAYSTMSQLGYMMAALGAGGYVAAVFHLITHGFFKSLLFLSAGSVIHGTGTQDIREMGGLRSAMPVTATAMLIGAFGLAGVPPLAGFFSKDEILTTLWRWEALGPVLGKVVFLLALATAILTAFYTFRLYFTVFSGTSRAPATAGAHSHGHVDESTHGGAHESPRVMTVPMMVLAAAVVAAGAVNFPFGKAFLGGLIAPHEHEAPIIGLMLLSVAAVAAGIQMAWVHCRTATCELPHQRPSPGQRVQRASGEFLVRPAMRLSRLLRDVESIVQRMSGQLFVRPAYSVSRSLRRLDVDSWIVYFVSRSAIALGGALQRYVEVDVFYEVLFVRLTSAVSAWMRALDARVIDRTNDVVGAAGSRVAQAVTRFDASRVDAISQSISNATMGLGRRARRLQTGALSNYALFMLLIGIAVFYVARWLSP
;
A
#
# COMPACT_ATOMS: atom_id res chain seq x y z
N MET A 1 1.70 16.80 7.16
CA MET A 1 0.45 17.54 7.42
C MET A 1 -0.82 16.79 7.00
N PHE A 2 -1.02 16.45 5.72
CA PHE A 2 -2.25 15.77 5.25
C PHE A 2 -2.61 14.52 6.08
N ALA A 3 -1.66 13.58 6.23
CA ALA A 3 -1.84 12.39 7.06
C ALA A 3 -2.13 12.70 8.55
N ALA A 4 -1.55 13.77 9.11
CA ALA A 4 -1.84 14.19 10.49
C ALA A 4 -3.27 14.69 10.66
N VAL A 5 -3.85 15.32 9.63
CA VAL A 5 -5.26 15.73 9.63
C VAL A 5 -6.17 14.51 9.55
N LEU A 6 -5.85 13.53 8.68
CA LEU A 6 -6.62 12.28 8.59
C LEU A 6 -6.61 11.49 9.92
N ALA A 7 -5.47 11.45 10.61
CA ALA A 7 -5.36 10.84 11.93
C ALA A 7 -6.31 11.46 12.99
N LEU A 8 -6.73 12.73 12.82
CA LEU A 8 -7.64 13.39 13.75
C LEU A 8 -9.10 13.02 13.57
N SER A 9 -9.52 12.68 12.36
CA SER A 9 -10.87 12.18 12.08
C SER A 9 -10.99 10.68 12.30
N GLU A 10 -9.87 10.01 12.56
CA GLU A 10 -9.83 8.57 12.65
C GLU A 10 -10.39 8.05 13.99
N ASN A 11 -11.13 6.94 13.89
CA ASN A 11 -11.77 6.27 15.03
C ASN A 11 -11.21 4.85 15.26
N ASP A 12 -10.53 4.27 14.26
CA ASP A 12 -9.81 3.01 14.46
C ASP A 12 -8.42 3.28 15.08
N ILE A 13 -8.09 2.59 16.18
CA ILE A 13 -6.82 2.77 16.89
C ILE A 13 -5.60 2.46 16.01
N LYS A 14 -5.62 1.39 15.22
CA LYS A 14 -4.50 1.01 14.33
C LYS A 14 -4.42 1.95 13.14
N ARG A 15 -5.54 2.35 12.56
CA ARG A 15 -5.57 3.28 11.41
C ARG A 15 -5.09 4.67 11.82
N THR A 16 -5.43 5.13 13.02
CA THR A 16 -4.86 6.37 13.61
C THR A 16 -3.34 6.28 13.70
N LEU A 17 -2.83 5.15 14.20
CA LEU A 17 -1.38 4.89 14.25
C LEU A 17 -0.77 4.75 12.85
N ALA A 18 -1.45 4.19 11.86
CA ALA A 18 -0.94 4.10 10.48
C ALA A 18 -0.78 5.49 9.85
N TYR A 19 -1.78 6.36 9.98
CA TYR A 19 -1.69 7.75 9.50
C TYR A 19 -0.60 8.55 10.22
N SER A 20 -0.36 8.29 11.51
CA SER A 20 0.79 8.89 12.20
C SER A 20 2.14 8.50 11.57
N THR A 21 2.31 7.24 11.14
CA THR A 21 3.52 6.78 10.42
C THR A 21 3.69 7.54 9.11
N MET A 22 2.63 7.65 8.32
CA MET A 22 2.66 8.40 7.05
C MET A 22 3.04 9.87 7.28
N SER A 23 2.56 10.47 8.38
CA SER A 23 2.97 11.83 8.76
C SER A 23 4.44 11.92 9.18
N GLN A 24 4.98 10.95 9.92
CA GLN A 24 6.39 10.97 10.35
C GLN A 24 7.35 10.68 9.19
N LEU A 25 6.98 9.78 8.26
CA LEU A 25 7.73 9.58 7.02
C LEU A 25 7.79 10.87 6.20
N GLY A 26 6.67 11.59 6.06
CA GLY A 26 6.66 12.90 5.42
C GLY A 26 7.57 13.92 6.13
N TYR A 27 7.66 13.85 7.46
CA TYR A 27 8.56 14.66 8.29
C TYR A 27 10.03 14.37 7.99
N MET A 28 10.40 13.09 7.93
CA MET A 28 11.76 12.62 7.59
C MET A 28 12.13 12.98 6.15
N MET A 29 11.19 12.84 5.21
CA MET A 29 11.42 13.19 3.80
C MET A 29 11.62 14.70 3.61
N ALA A 30 10.92 15.54 4.38
CA ALA A 30 11.16 16.98 4.38
C ALA A 30 12.59 17.30 4.86
N ALA A 31 13.06 16.64 5.92
CA ALA A 31 14.43 16.79 6.41
C ALA A 31 15.47 16.36 5.37
N LEU A 32 15.26 15.20 4.72
CA LEU A 32 16.12 14.71 3.64
C LEU A 32 16.18 15.70 2.46
N GLY A 33 15.02 16.25 2.06
CA GLY A 33 14.94 17.27 1.01
C GLY A 33 15.68 18.57 1.35
N ALA A 34 15.83 18.87 2.64
CA ALA A 34 16.62 20.00 3.14
C ALA A 34 18.10 19.66 3.41
N GLY A 35 18.54 18.43 3.11
CA GLY A 35 19.93 17.97 3.32
C GLY A 35 20.21 17.37 4.70
N GLY A 36 19.22 17.29 5.59
CA GLY A 36 19.36 16.73 6.94
C GLY A 36 19.27 15.21 6.99
N TYR A 37 20.20 14.52 6.31
CA TYR A 37 20.25 13.06 6.29
C TYR A 37 20.42 12.45 7.68
N VAL A 38 21.31 13.01 8.51
CA VAL A 38 21.57 12.54 9.87
C VAL A 38 20.30 12.66 10.72
N ALA A 39 19.68 13.83 10.74
CA ALA A 39 18.41 14.08 11.44
C ALA A 39 17.31 13.10 11.02
N ALA A 40 17.18 12.85 9.70
CA ALA A 40 16.17 11.94 9.17
C ALA A 40 16.40 10.47 9.57
N VAL A 41 17.64 9.98 9.49
CA VAL A 41 17.99 8.61 9.90
C VAL A 41 17.87 8.43 11.41
N PHE A 42 18.33 9.41 12.19
CA PHE A 42 18.16 9.40 13.64
C PHE A 42 16.67 9.36 14.02
N HIS A 43 15.84 10.17 13.35
CA HIS A 43 14.39 10.11 13.55
C HIS A 43 13.80 8.77 13.11
N LEU A 44 14.25 8.19 12.00
CA LEU A 44 13.79 6.88 11.51
C LEU A 44 14.02 5.76 12.54
N ILE A 45 15.21 5.72 13.16
CA ILE A 45 15.56 4.72 14.16
C ILE A 45 14.71 4.88 15.42
N THR A 46 14.67 6.10 15.98
CA THR A 46 13.86 6.38 17.17
C THR A 46 12.38 6.09 16.91
N HIS A 47 11.91 6.39 15.70
CA HIS A 47 10.58 6.08 15.21
C HIS A 47 10.26 4.60 15.16
N GLY A 48 11.20 3.77 14.72
CA GLY A 48 11.05 2.32 14.79
C GLY A 48 10.70 1.83 16.19
N PHE A 49 11.37 2.36 17.22
CA PHE A 49 11.13 1.97 18.61
C PHE A 49 9.75 2.44 19.13
N PHE A 50 9.46 3.75 19.05
CA PHE A 50 8.20 4.26 19.60
C PHE A 50 6.97 3.78 18.82
N LYS A 51 7.09 3.54 17.50
CA LYS A 51 5.98 2.98 16.72
C LYS A 51 5.71 1.52 17.02
N SER A 52 6.76 0.71 17.15
CA SER A 52 6.61 -0.69 17.56
C SER A 52 5.93 -0.77 18.92
N LEU A 53 6.34 0.08 19.87
CA LEU A 53 5.71 0.18 21.19
C LEU A 53 4.23 0.56 21.09
N LEU A 54 3.89 1.61 20.33
CA LEU A 54 2.50 2.06 20.15
C LEU A 54 1.62 1.01 19.46
N PHE A 55 2.11 0.31 18.43
CA PHE A 55 1.35 -0.72 17.75
C PHE A 55 1.15 -1.97 18.60
N LEU A 56 2.15 -2.37 19.41
CA LEU A 56 1.99 -3.47 20.35
C LEU A 56 1.03 -3.11 21.49
N SER A 57 1.11 -1.89 22.03
CA SER A 57 0.13 -1.39 23.01
C SER A 57 -1.28 -1.36 22.44
N ALA A 58 -1.46 -0.88 21.19
CA ALA A 58 -2.76 -0.93 20.52
C ALA A 58 -3.25 -2.37 20.31
N GLY A 59 -2.36 -3.29 19.92
CA GLY A 59 -2.69 -4.71 19.80
C GLY A 59 -3.13 -5.33 21.13
N SER A 60 -2.47 -4.96 22.22
CA SER A 60 -2.86 -5.36 23.57
C SER A 60 -4.23 -4.83 23.95
N VAL A 61 -4.53 -3.54 23.69
CA VAL A 61 -5.87 -2.95 23.92
C VAL A 61 -6.94 -3.70 23.11
N ILE A 62 -6.67 -4.01 21.84
CA ILE A 62 -7.61 -4.76 20.99
C ILE A 62 -7.82 -6.17 21.53
N HIS A 63 -6.76 -6.83 21.99
CA HIS A 63 -6.87 -8.15 22.59
C HIS A 63 -7.68 -8.13 23.89
N GLY A 64 -7.47 -7.13 24.74
CA GLY A 64 -8.16 -6.96 26.01
C GLY A 64 -9.62 -6.54 25.88
N THR A 65 -9.98 -5.77 24.84
CA THR A 65 -11.33 -5.19 24.68
C THR A 65 -12.16 -5.82 23.56
N GLY A 66 -11.55 -6.56 22.63
CA GLY A 66 -12.21 -7.17 21.48
C GLY A 66 -12.61 -6.20 20.36
N THR A 67 -12.40 -4.89 20.53
CA THR A 67 -12.78 -3.85 19.57
C THR A 67 -11.56 -3.04 19.11
N GLN A 68 -11.67 -2.43 17.92
CA GLN A 68 -10.66 -1.53 17.35
C GLN A 68 -11.13 -0.06 17.36
N ASP A 69 -12.42 0.15 17.60
CA ASP A 69 -13.03 1.48 17.61
C ASP A 69 -12.79 2.17 18.95
N ILE A 70 -12.07 3.29 18.93
CA ILE A 70 -11.74 4.06 20.14
C ILE A 70 -12.98 4.65 20.82
N ARG A 71 -14.12 4.72 20.11
CA ARG A 71 -15.39 5.21 20.65
C ARG A 71 -16.01 4.24 21.66
N GLU A 72 -15.69 2.96 21.52
CA GLU A 72 -16.09 1.87 22.42
C GLU A 72 -15.06 1.61 23.53
N MET A 73 -13.95 2.35 23.55
CA MET A 73 -12.90 2.27 24.56
C MET A 73 -13.01 3.42 25.54
N GLY A 74 -12.44 3.27 26.74
CA GLY A 74 -12.39 4.30 27.77
C GLY A 74 -11.95 3.74 29.11
N GLY A 75 -11.37 4.58 29.99
CA GLY A 75 -11.07 4.20 31.37
C GLY A 75 -10.16 2.98 31.56
N LEU A 76 -9.45 2.52 30.52
CA LEU A 76 -8.72 1.26 30.54
C LEU A 76 -7.45 1.28 31.42
N ARG A 77 -7.06 2.43 31.97
CA ARG A 77 -5.83 2.56 32.77
C ARG A 77 -5.82 1.66 34.01
N SER A 78 -6.97 1.44 34.65
CA SER A 78 -7.07 0.56 35.82
C SER A 78 -7.04 -0.92 35.44
N ALA A 79 -7.65 -1.29 34.31
CA ALA A 79 -7.69 -2.67 33.82
C ALA A 79 -6.36 -3.12 33.18
N MET A 80 -5.66 -2.19 32.51
CA MET A 80 -4.45 -2.49 31.71
C MET A 80 -3.32 -1.48 32.01
N PRO A 81 -2.77 -1.47 33.24
CA PRO A 81 -1.80 -0.46 33.66
C PRO A 81 -0.45 -0.56 32.93
N VAL A 82 -0.01 -1.77 32.57
CA VAL A 82 1.25 -1.98 31.84
C VAL A 82 1.09 -1.46 30.42
N THR A 83 -0.04 -1.78 29.78
CA THR A 83 -0.32 -1.32 28.43
C THR A 83 -0.54 0.18 28.35
N ALA A 84 -1.20 0.78 29.34
CA ALA A 84 -1.36 2.23 29.44
C ALA A 84 0.00 2.95 29.59
N THR A 85 0.87 2.47 30.47
CA THR A 85 2.19 3.08 30.69
C THR A 85 3.11 2.93 29.46
N ALA A 86 3.12 1.74 28.84
CA ALA A 86 3.84 1.49 27.59
C ALA A 86 3.37 2.43 26.46
N MET A 87 2.04 2.54 26.28
CA MET A 87 1.47 3.44 25.26
C MET A 87 1.82 4.90 25.56
N LEU A 88 1.82 5.32 26.83
CA LEU A 88 2.17 6.67 27.24
C LEU A 88 3.64 7.01 26.93
N ILE A 89 4.56 6.09 27.21
CA ILE A 89 6.00 6.25 26.87
C ILE A 89 6.16 6.38 25.35
N GLY A 90 5.49 5.52 24.57
CA GLY A 90 5.47 5.60 23.11
C GLY A 90 4.86 6.93 22.61
N ALA A 91 3.80 7.41 23.25
CA ALA A 91 3.13 8.66 22.92
C ALA A 91 4.02 9.88 23.19
N PHE A 92 4.74 9.91 24.33
CA PHE A 92 5.72 10.95 24.62
C PHE A 92 6.88 10.93 23.61
N GLY A 93 7.36 9.74 23.23
CA GLY A 93 8.38 9.57 22.21
C GLY A 93 7.93 10.10 20.86
N LEU A 94 6.74 9.69 20.40
CA LEU A 94 6.17 10.14 19.13
C LEU A 94 5.85 11.64 19.13
N ALA A 95 5.39 12.22 20.24
CA ALA A 95 5.11 13.65 20.34
C ALA A 95 6.39 14.49 20.31
N GLY A 96 7.48 14.00 20.92
CA GLY A 96 8.75 14.71 21.06
C GLY A 96 8.87 15.44 22.40
N VAL A 97 8.42 14.81 23.49
CA VAL A 97 8.51 15.38 24.83
C VAL A 97 9.91 15.10 25.43
N PRO A 98 10.63 16.12 25.93
CA PRO A 98 11.87 15.91 26.71
C PRO A 98 11.58 15.04 27.95
N PRO A 99 12.42 14.04 28.31
CA PRO A 99 13.77 13.75 27.84
C PRO A 99 13.88 12.66 26.75
N LEU A 100 12.81 12.28 26.06
CA LEU A 100 12.84 11.11 25.16
C LEU A 100 13.53 11.40 23.82
N ALA A 101 14.03 10.35 23.15
CA ALA A 101 14.79 10.46 21.89
C ALA A 101 14.03 11.17 20.76
N GLY A 102 12.70 11.10 20.77
CA GLY A 102 11.84 11.79 19.81
C GLY A 102 11.92 13.31 19.88
N PHE A 103 12.30 13.88 21.04
CA PHE A 103 12.54 15.31 21.18
C PHE A 103 13.76 15.73 20.36
N PHE A 104 14.92 15.12 20.63
CA PHE A 104 16.18 15.44 19.96
C PHE A 104 16.07 15.28 18.44
N SER A 105 15.50 14.16 17.97
CA SER A 105 15.38 13.89 16.54
C SER A 105 14.44 14.87 15.81
N LYS A 106 13.32 15.27 16.43
CA LYS A 106 12.43 16.27 15.82
C LYS A 106 13.00 17.68 15.85
N ASP A 107 13.72 18.03 16.92
CA ASP A 107 14.37 19.33 17.03
C ASP A 107 15.44 19.52 15.95
N GLU A 108 16.22 18.47 15.69
CA GLU A 108 17.22 18.47 14.62
C GLU A 108 16.58 18.62 13.23
N ILE A 109 15.45 17.94 12.98
CA ILE A 109 14.69 18.12 11.74
C ILE A 109 14.16 19.55 11.61
N LEU A 110 13.56 20.11 12.66
CA LEU A 110 13.07 21.49 12.64
C LEU A 110 14.21 22.49 12.41
N THR A 111 15.38 22.26 13.01
CA THR A 111 16.57 23.08 12.81
C THR A 111 17.09 23.00 11.38
N THR A 112 17.13 21.79 10.80
CA THR A 112 17.48 21.58 9.39
C THR A 112 16.54 22.37 8.47
N LEU A 113 15.22 22.25 8.68
CA LEU A 113 14.22 22.97 7.89
C LEU A 113 14.30 24.49 8.08
N TRP A 114 14.65 24.95 9.29
CA TRP A 114 14.84 26.37 9.58
C TRP A 114 16.02 26.97 8.80
N ARG A 115 17.11 26.22 8.66
CA ARG A 115 18.34 26.59 7.93
C ARG A 115 18.24 26.35 6.42
N TRP A 116 17.11 25.85 5.93
CA TRP A 116 16.97 25.51 4.52
C TRP A 116 16.79 26.75 3.65
N GLU A 117 17.86 27.14 2.97
CA GLU A 117 17.90 28.33 2.10
C GLU A 117 17.77 28.01 0.60
N ALA A 118 17.96 26.75 0.19
CA ALA A 118 18.05 26.35 -1.22
C ALA A 118 16.77 26.59 -2.05
N LEU A 119 15.58 26.59 -1.41
CA LEU A 119 14.31 26.89 -2.07
C LEU A 119 13.92 28.38 -2.05
N GLY A 120 14.84 29.25 -1.61
CA GLY A 120 14.58 30.66 -1.37
C GLY A 120 13.96 30.92 0.01
N PRO A 121 14.06 32.17 0.51
CA PRO A 121 13.80 32.50 1.91
C PRO A 121 12.35 32.29 2.33
N VAL A 122 11.39 32.39 1.40
CA VAL A 122 9.96 32.23 1.72
C VAL A 122 9.57 30.76 1.78
N LEU A 123 9.94 29.96 0.78
CA LEU A 123 9.45 28.60 0.64
C LEU A 123 10.05 27.66 1.71
N GLY A 124 11.33 27.81 2.05
CA GLY A 124 11.95 27.05 3.14
C GLY A 124 11.26 27.30 4.49
N LYS A 125 10.92 28.57 4.77
CA LYS A 125 10.18 28.94 6.00
C LYS A 125 8.74 28.43 5.99
N VAL A 126 8.07 28.37 4.84
CA VAL A 126 6.75 27.74 4.73
C VAL A 126 6.83 26.26 5.09
N VAL A 127 7.82 25.51 4.60
CA VAL A 127 7.99 24.09 4.95
C VAL A 127 8.30 23.91 6.43
N PHE A 128 9.16 24.75 7.00
CA PHE A 128 9.38 24.79 8.45
C PHE A 128 8.08 25.03 9.24
N LEU A 129 7.26 26.01 8.85
CA LEU A 129 5.97 26.28 9.51
C LEU A 129 4.99 25.12 9.39
N LEU A 130 4.93 24.47 8.23
CA LEU A 130 4.11 23.26 8.02
C LEU A 130 4.61 22.09 8.88
N ALA A 131 5.92 21.95 9.06
CA ALA A 131 6.51 20.96 9.96
C ALA A 131 6.21 21.28 11.42
N LEU A 132 6.32 22.55 11.84
CA LEU A 132 5.95 22.97 13.20
C LEU A 132 4.46 22.72 13.48
N ALA A 133 3.57 23.10 12.55
CA ALA A 133 2.15 22.80 12.63
C ALA A 133 1.88 21.29 12.69
N THR A 134 2.60 20.48 11.90
CA THR A 134 2.51 19.02 11.94
C THR A 134 2.98 18.45 13.28
N ALA A 135 3.96 19.06 13.95
CA ALA A 135 4.38 18.66 15.29
C ALA A 135 3.28 18.90 16.34
N ILE A 136 2.59 20.05 16.28
CA ILE A 136 1.43 20.34 17.12
C ILE A 136 0.32 19.31 16.89
N LEU A 137 -0.01 19.04 15.62
CA LEU A 137 -1.03 18.04 15.26
C LEU A 137 -0.62 16.64 15.74
N THR A 138 0.66 16.31 15.68
CA THR A 138 1.20 15.03 16.17
C THR A 138 0.96 14.85 17.65
N ALA A 139 1.31 15.85 18.46
CA ALA A 139 1.01 15.83 19.88
C ALA A 139 -0.51 15.75 20.12
N PHE A 140 -1.30 16.53 19.38
CA PHE A 140 -2.75 16.56 19.53
C PHE A 140 -3.41 15.20 19.24
N TYR A 141 -3.19 14.58 18.07
CA TYR A 141 -3.85 13.30 17.75
C TYR A 141 -3.35 12.15 18.64
N THR A 142 -2.07 12.17 19.03
CA THR A 142 -1.48 11.09 19.84
C THR A 142 -2.04 11.13 21.26
N PHE A 143 -2.14 12.31 21.87
CA PHE A 143 -2.71 12.45 23.21
C PHE A 143 -4.22 12.37 23.21
N ARG A 144 -4.91 12.81 22.14
CA ARG A 144 -6.34 12.52 21.94
C ARG A 144 -6.57 11.02 22.02
N LEU A 145 -5.81 10.23 21.24
CA LEU A 145 -5.92 8.78 21.25
C LEU A 145 -5.69 8.21 22.66
N TYR A 146 -4.61 8.61 23.33
CA TYR A 146 -4.29 8.14 24.68
C TYR A 146 -5.41 8.46 25.69
N PHE A 147 -5.89 9.70 25.73
CA PHE A 147 -6.93 10.10 26.67
C PHE A 147 -8.27 9.44 26.37
N THR A 148 -8.65 9.30 25.10
CA THR A 148 -9.90 8.61 24.71
C THR A 148 -9.90 7.15 25.13
N VAL A 149 -8.77 6.44 24.97
CA VAL A 149 -8.65 5.00 25.27
C VAL A 149 -8.52 4.74 26.78
N PHE A 150 -7.67 5.48 27.48
CA PHE A 150 -7.28 5.15 28.86
C PHE A 150 -7.94 6.00 29.95
N SER A 151 -8.58 7.12 29.60
CA SER A 151 -9.22 8.02 30.57
C SER A 151 -10.75 7.98 30.48
N GLY A 152 -11.42 8.53 31.50
CA GLY A 152 -12.88 8.54 31.59
C GLY A 152 -13.46 7.22 32.12
N THR A 153 -14.75 7.00 31.87
CA THR A 153 -15.46 5.78 32.26
C THR A 153 -15.19 4.65 31.27
N SER A 154 -15.16 3.40 31.77
CA SER A 154 -15.02 2.24 30.89
C SER A 154 -16.24 2.08 30.01
N ARG A 155 -15.99 1.94 28.70
CA ARG A 155 -17.00 1.73 27.66
C ARG A 155 -16.85 0.37 26.98
N ALA A 156 -15.83 -0.41 27.38
CA ALA A 156 -15.55 -1.70 26.78
C ALA A 156 -16.72 -2.66 26.99
N PRO A 157 -17.10 -3.46 25.97
CA PRO A 157 -18.20 -4.41 26.09
C PRO A 157 -17.95 -5.41 27.23
N ALA A 158 -18.94 -5.63 28.10
CA ALA A 158 -18.84 -6.55 29.23
C ALA A 158 -18.56 -8.02 28.82
N THR A 159 -18.85 -8.38 27.56
CA THR A 159 -18.65 -9.72 27.01
C THR A 159 -17.24 -9.97 26.44
N ALA A 160 -16.34 -8.98 26.46
CA ALA A 160 -15.00 -9.08 25.88
C ALA A 160 -14.07 -10.13 26.56
N GLY A 161 -14.49 -10.70 27.70
CA GLY A 161 -13.75 -11.72 28.45
C GLY A 161 -14.21 -13.18 28.26
N ALA A 162 -15.17 -13.46 27.37
CA ALA A 162 -15.80 -14.80 27.28
C ALA A 162 -14.89 -15.94 26.75
N HIS A 163 -13.63 -15.67 26.40
CA HIS A 163 -12.68 -16.66 25.89
C HIS A 163 -11.61 -17.12 26.90
N SER A 164 -11.60 -16.60 28.13
CA SER A 164 -10.70 -17.09 29.19
C SER A 164 -11.46 -17.89 30.24
N HIS A 165 -11.22 -19.21 30.28
CA HIS A 165 -11.65 -20.09 31.37
C HIS A 165 -10.92 -19.69 32.68
N GLY A 166 -11.55 -18.85 33.50
CA GLY A 166 -11.03 -18.46 34.81
C GLY A 166 -12.08 -17.69 35.59
N HIS A 167 -12.16 -17.94 36.89
CA HIS A 167 -13.14 -17.40 37.84
C HIS A 167 -13.47 -15.92 37.60
N VAL A 168 -14.75 -15.65 37.34
CA VAL A 168 -15.27 -14.28 37.15
C VAL A 168 -15.52 -13.69 38.52
N ASP A 169 -14.61 -12.83 38.99
CA ASP A 169 -14.88 -11.96 40.12
C ASP A 169 -15.81 -10.83 39.67
N GLU A 170 -17.03 -10.81 40.24
CA GLU A 170 -18.16 -9.94 39.93
C GLU A 170 -17.96 -8.44 40.28
N SER A 171 -16.71 -8.02 40.51
CA SER A 171 -16.35 -6.64 40.88
C SER A 171 -15.49 -5.91 39.84
N THR A 172 -15.18 -6.54 38.69
CA THR A 172 -14.14 -6.04 37.78
C THR A 172 -14.72 -5.36 36.53
N HIS A 173 -14.28 -4.13 36.30
CA HIS A 173 -14.66 -3.23 35.21
C HIS A 173 -14.77 -3.91 33.83
N GLY A 174 -15.99 -4.12 33.35
CA GLY A 174 -16.37 -4.33 31.94
C GLY A 174 -15.38 -5.12 31.08
N GLY A 175 -15.22 -6.42 31.33
CA GLY A 175 -14.61 -7.42 30.43
C GLY A 175 -13.15 -7.21 29.98
N ALA A 176 -12.54 -6.04 30.23
CA ALA A 176 -11.21 -5.69 29.77
C ALA A 176 -10.14 -6.23 30.71
N HIS A 177 -9.12 -6.87 30.14
CA HIS A 177 -8.05 -7.50 30.90
C HIS A 177 -6.70 -7.17 30.26
N GLU A 178 -5.66 -7.18 31.09
CA GLU A 178 -4.29 -7.01 30.61
C GLU A 178 -3.86 -8.20 29.74
N SER A 179 -3.02 -7.93 28.75
CA SER A 179 -2.56 -8.97 27.83
C SER A 179 -1.58 -9.95 28.49
N PRO A 180 -1.49 -11.20 27.97
CA PRO A 180 -0.57 -12.20 28.49
C PRO A 180 0.89 -11.74 28.40
N ARG A 181 1.76 -12.38 29.20
CA ARG A 181 3.20 -12.03 29.29
C ARG A 181 3.93 -12.04 27.94
N VAL A 182 3.47 -12.87 27.00
CA VAL A 182 4.02 -12.95 25.64
C VAL A 182 3.86 -11.62 24.87
N MET A 183 2.85 -10.79 25.20
CA MET A 183 2.66 -9.46 24.60
C MET A 183 3.26 -8.35 25.46
N THR A 184 3.11 -8.41 26.78
CA THR A 184 3.55 -7.33 27.68
C THR A 184 5.06 -7.27 27.87
N VAL A 185 5.79 -8.39 27.83
CA VAL A 185 7.26 -8.40 27.94
C VAL A 185 7.93 -7.64 26.78
N PRO A 186 7.63 -7.93 25.49
CA PRO A 186 8.15 -7.13 24.38
C PRO A 186 7.83 -5.64 24.49
N MET A 187 6.63 -5.28 24.96
CA MET A 187 6.25 -3.88 25.18
C MET A 187 7.11 -3.21 26.25
N MET A 188 7.37 -3.87 27.38
CA MET A 188 8.25 -3.32 28.43
C MET A 188 9.69 -3.16 27.94
N VAL A 189 10.21 -4.13 27.18
CA VAL A 189 11.56 -4.04 26.57
C VAL A 189 11.64 -2.85 25.61
N LEU A 190 10.64 -2.66 24.75
CA LEU A 190 10.58 -1.52 23.84
C LEU A 190 10.41 -0.18 24.58
N ALA A 191 9.61 -0.14 25.64
CA ALA A 191 9.48 1.04 26.49
C ALA A 191 10.82 1.44 27.12
N ALA A 192 11.57 0.46 27.64
CA ALA A 192 12.92 0.68 28.15
C ALA A 192 13.87 1.17 27.04
N ALA A 193 13.78 0.61 25.83
CA ALA A 193 14.58 1.06 24.68
C ALA A 193 14.28 2.51 24.28
N VAL A 194 13.01 2.93 24.28
CA VAL A 194 12.60 4.32 23.99
C VAL A 194 13.18 5.30 25.02
N VAL A 195 13.15 4.93 26.30
CA VAL A 195 13.72 5.75 27.39
C VAL A 195 15.25 5.79 27.29
N ALA A 196 15.89 4.63 27.11
CA ALA A 196 17.34 4.51 27.01
C ALA A 196 17.88 5.30 25.81
N ALA A 197 17.23 5.21 24.64
CA ALA A 197 17.60 5.99 23.46
C ALA A 197 17.54 7.51 23.71
N GLY A 198 16.63 7.97 24.57
CA GLY A 198 16.59 9.36 25.02
C GLY A 198 17.79 9.70 25.92
N ALA A 199 18.07 8.84 26.90
CA ALA A 199 19.16 9.01 27.86
C ALA A 199 20.55 9.11 27.20
N VAL A 200 20.81 8.37 26.12
CA VAL A 200 22.08 8.44 25.38
C VAL A 200 22.37 9.84 24.84
N ASN A 201 21.34 10.61 24.50
CA ASN A 201 21.50 11.95 23.91
C ASN A 201 21.83 13.04 24.93
N PHE A 202 21.74 12.75 26.23
CA PHE A 202 22.16 13.68 27.29
C PHE A 202 23.69 13.73 27.45
N PRO A 203 24.24 14.83 28.00
CA PRO A 203 25.69 14.98 28.24
C PRO A 203 26.31 13.81 28.99
N PHE A 204 25.60 13.26 29.98
CA PHE A 204 26.02 12.07 30.73
C PHE A 204 26.04 10.79 29.88
N GLY A 205 25.04 10.61 29.00
CA GLY A 205 24.97 9.48 28.07
C GLY A 205 26.07 9.52 27.00
N LYS A 206 26.36 10.70 26.45
CA LYS A 206 27.48 10.91 25.52
C LYS A 206 28.84 10.66 26.18
N ALA A 207 29.00 11.01 27.46
CA ALA A 207 30.23 10.73 28.21
C ALA A 207 30.44 9.23 28.51
N PHE A 208 29.35 8.46 28.70
CA PHE A 208 29.41 7.03 29.03
C PHE A 208 29.44 6.09 27.80
N LEU A 209 28.74 6.46 26.72
CA LEU A 209 28.56 5.63 25.51
C LEU A 209 29.21 6.22 24.24
N GLY A 210 29.76 7.44 24.30
CA GLY A 210 30.30 8.15 23.13
C GLY A 210 31.52 7.50 22.46
N GLY A 211 32.17 6.52 23.10
CA GLY A 211 33.24 5.73 22.49
C GLY A 211 32.75 4.56 21.61
N LEU A 212 31.47 4.16 21.73
CA LEU A 212 30.87 3.02 21.01
C LEU A 212 30.01 3.46 19.81
N ILE A 213 29.59 4.73 19.78
CA ILE A 213 28.70 5.29 18.76
C ILE A 213 29.37 6.58 18.28
N ALA A 214 29.71 6.65 16.99
CA ALA A 214 30.36 7.83 16.40
C ALA A 214 29.65 9.11 16.87
N PRO A 215 30.36 10.08 17.46
CA PRO A 215 29.73 11.28 17.97
C PRO A 215 29.14 12.05 16.79
N HIS A 216 27.81 12.07 16.69
CA HIS A 216 27.13 13.05 15.88
C HIS A 216 27.40 14.42 16.52
N GLU A 217 28.29 15.21 15.91
CA GLU A 217 28.44 16.61 16.23
C GLU A 217 27.10 17.29 15.96
N HIS A 218 26.36 17.56 17.03
CA HIS A 218 25.15 18.35 16.93
C HIS A 218 25.62 19.76 16.58
N GLU A 219 25.16 20.29 15.45
CA GLU A 219 25.29 21.72 15.21
C GLU A 219 24.73 22.47 16.42
N ALA A 220 25.39 23.56 16.84
CA ALA A 220 25.07 24.24 18.10
C ALA A 220 23.55 24.47 18.23
N PRO A 221 22.92 23.97 19.32
CA PRO A 221 21.48 23.97 19.47
C PRO A 221 20.97 25.41 19.46
N ILE A 222 19.99 25.69 18.60
CA ILE A 222 19.30 26.97 18.61
C ILE A 222 18.26 26.89 19.73
N ILE A 223 18.65 27.36 20.93
CA ILE A 223 17.82 27.29 22.15
C ILE A 223 16.41 27.83 21.90
N GLY A 224 16.27 28.91 21.10
CA GLY A 224 14.97 29.47 20.73
C GLY A 224 14.07 28.49 19.96
N LEU A 225 14.63 27.67 19.05
CA LEU A 225 13.87 26.65 18.32
C LEU A 225 13.50 25.47 19.22
N MET A 226 14.39 25.08 20.15
CA MET A 226 14.07 24.05 21.15
C MET A 226 12.91 24.46 22.04
N LEU A 227 12.93 25.71 22.54
CA LEU A 227 11.81 26.23 23.33
C LEU A 227 10.52 26.31 22.52
N LEU A 228 10.61 26.70 21.24
CA LEU A 228 9.47 26.73 20.34
C LEU A 228 8.91 25.32 20.06
N SER A 229 9.77 24.31 19.87
CA SER A 229 9.37 22.93 19.64
C SER A 229 8.70 22.33 20.87
N VAL A 230 9.24 22.57 22.07
CA VAL A 230 8.62 22.19 23.35
C VAL A 230 7.27 22.90 23.52
N ALA A 231 7.19 24.21 23.26
CA ALA A 231 5.94 24.95 23.35
C ALA A 231 4.87 24.43 22.37
N ALA A 232 5.26 24.08 21.15
CA ALA A 232 4.38 23.49 20.15
C ALA A 232 3.83 22.13 20.59
N VAL A 233 4.68 21.26 21.15
CA VAL A 233 4.26 19.96 21.69
C VAL A 233 3.32 20.17 22.89
N ALA A 234 3.69 21.06 23.83
CA ALA A 234 2.86 21.38 24.99
C ALA A 234 1.48 21.93 24.58
N ALA A 235 1.42 22.80 23.56
CA ALA A 235 0.17 23.31 23.01
C ALA A 235 -0.71 22.18 22.45
N GLY A 236 -0.13 21.24 21.70
CA GLY A 236 -0.85 20.09 21.18
C GLY A 236 -1.39 19.15 22.27
N ILE A 237 -0.58 18.86 23.30
CA ILE A 237 -1.00 18.06 24.46
C ILE A 237 -2.12 18.78 25.23
N GLN A 238 -1.97 20.08 25.46
CA GLN A 238 -2.97 20.89 26.16
C GLN A 238 -4.30 20.92 25.38
N MET A 239 -4.24 21.09 24.06
CA MET A 239 -5.43 21.02 23.20
C MET A 239 -6.12 19.66 23.32
N ALA A 240 -5.36 18.56 23.35
CA ALA A 240 -5.92 17.21 23.47
C ALA A 240 -6.60 17.00 24.82
N TRP A 241 -5.97 17.48 25.89
CA TRP A 241 -6.50 17.41 27.23
C TRP A 241 -7.79 18.23 27.39
N VAL A 242 -7.82 19.46 26.88
CA VAL A 242 -9.03 20.30 26.87
C VAL A 242 -10.12 19.63 26.04
N HIS A 243 -9.77 19.06 24.88
CA HIS A 243 -10.72 18.38 24.01
C HIS A 243 -11.42 17.21 24.71
N CYS A 244 -10.70 16.29 25.37
CA CYS A 244 -11.34 15.16 26.07
C CYS A 244 -12.11 15.58 27.34
N ARG A 245 -11.74 16.72 27.96
CA ARG A 245 -12.49 17.24 29.12
C ARG A 245 -13.79 17.96 28.73
N THR A 246 -13.81 18.63 27.57
CA THR A 246 -14.95 19.48 27.15
C THR A 246 -15.92 18.74 26.23
N ALA A 247 -15.40 17.99 25.26
CA ALA A 247 -16.15 16.94 24.59
C ALA A 247 -15.99 15.73 25.51
N THR A 248 -16.96 15.57 26.42
CA THR A 248 -17.04 14.43 27.35
C THR A 248 -16.36 13.22 26.73
N CYS A 249 -15.33 12.66 27.38
CA CYS A 249 -14.81 11.36 26.96
C CYS A 249 -15.97 10.31 26.91
N GLU A 250 -17.18 10.63 27.42
CA GLU A 250 -18.47 10.07 27.03
C GLU A 250 -18.88 10.51 25.61
N LEU A 251 -18.57 9.68 24.62
CA LEU A 251 -19.34 9.68 23.38
C LEU A 251 -20.77 9.18 23.72
N PRO A 252 -21.82 9.89 23.28
CA PRO A 252 -23.12 9.79 23.91
C PRO A 252 -23.85 8.51 23.46
N HIS A 253 -24.11 7.63 24.43
CA HIS A 253 -25.32 6.81 24.42
C HIS A 253 -26.41 7.35 25.38
N GLN A 254 -26.20 8.48 26.06
CA GLN A 254 -27.23 9.07 26.93
C GLN A 254 -27.38 10.58 26.73
N ARG A 255 -28.64 11.05 26.68
CA ARG A 255 -29.04 12.44 26.43
C ARG A 255 -28.66 13.34 27.63
N PRO A 256 -28.09 14.54 27.44
CA PRO A 256 -27.66 15.39 28.55
C PRO A 256 -28.83 16.07 29.28
N SER A 257 -28.69 16.24 30.60
CA SER A 257 -29.68 16.85 31.49
C SER A 257 -29.69 18.40 31.41
N PRO A 258 -30.78 19.06 31.82
CA PRO A 258 -31.01 20.50 31.57
C PRO A 258 -29.94 21.44 32.16
N GLY A 259 -29.27 21.05 33.25
CA GLY A 259 -28.25 21.87 33.93
C GLY A 259 -26.96 22.08 33.14
N GLN A 260 -26.64 21.20 32.19
CA GLN A 260 -25.40 21.26 31.40
C GLN A 260 -25.45 22.28 30.24
N ARG A 261 -26.59 22.94 30.00
CA ARG A 261 -26.72 23.96 28.94
C ARG A 261 -26.01 25.27 29.29
N VAL A 262 -25.88 25.59 30.58
CA VAL A 262 -25.33 26.88 31.04
C VAL A 262 -23.79 26.91 31.01
N GLN A 263 -23.12 25.76 31.16
CA GLN A 263 -21.64 25.67 31.06
C GLN A 263 -21.10 25.64 29.63
N ARG A 264 -21.95 25.39 28.62
CA ARG A 264 -21.56 25.48 27.20
C ARG A 264 -21.18 26.91 26.78
N ALA A 265 -21.68 27.94 27.45
CA ALA A 265 -21.41 29.33 27.09
C ALA A 265 -19.96 29.77 27.39
N SER A 266 -19.31 29.18 28.41
CA SER A 266 -17.97 29.61 28.85
C SER A 266 -16.82 28.96 28.06
N GLY A 267 -17.08 27.84 27.37
CA GLY A 267 -16.09 27.12 26.54
C GLY A 267 -15.90 27.69 25.13
N GLU A 268 -16.71 28.68 24.73
CA GLU A 268 -16.69 29.21 23.36
C GLU A 268 -15.46 30.07 23.03
N PHE A 269 -14.71 30.55 24.02
CA PHE A 269 -13.59 31.47 23.81
C PHE A 269 -12.34 30.78 23.22
N LEU A 270 -12.12 29.50 23.51
CA LEU A 270 -10.97 28.71 23.03
C LEU A 270 -11.30 27.76 21.86
N VAL A 271 -12.58 27.43 21.66
CA VAL A 271 -13.04 26.53 20.58
C VAL A 271 -13.16 27.28 19.24
N ARG A 272 -13.49 28.58 19.27
CA ARG A 272 -13.69 29.40 18.07
C ARG A 272 -12.44 29.56 17.19
N PRO A 273 -11.20 29.69 17.70
CA PRO A 273 -9.99 29.73 16.87
C PRO A 273 -9.72 28.40 16.14
N ALA A 274 -9.84 27.25 16.81
CA ALA A 274 -9.64 25.93 16.20
C ALA A 274 -10.74 25.58 15.18
N MET A 275 -11.99 25.98 15.46
CA MET A 275 -13.08 25.90 14.48
C MET A 275 -12.95 26.91 13.34
N ARG A 276 -12.40 28.11 13.58
CA ARG A 276 -12.05 29.05 12.50
C ARG A 276 -10.93 28.52 11.63
N LEU A 277 -9.94 27.83 12.20
CA LEU A 277 -8.86 27.20 11.42
C LEU A 277 -9.38 26.02 10.59
N SER A 278 -10.28 25.19 11.14
CA SER A 278 -10.94 24.14 10.35
C SER A 278 -11.95 24.69 9.33
N ARG A 279 -12.54 25.88 9.57
CA ARG A 279 -13.34 26.60 8.58
C ARG A 279 -12.46 27.23 7.51
N LEU A 280 -11.33 27.84 7.85
CA LEU A 280 -10.34 28.38 6.92
C LEU A 280 -9.72 27.30 6.04
N LEU A 281 -9.42 26.11 6.59
CA LEU A 281 -8.94 24.96 5.82
C LEU A 281 -10.05 24.38 4.92
N ARG A 282 -11.32 24.37 5.37
CA ARG A 282 -12.49 24.08 4.51
C ARG A 282 -12.76 25.18 3.49
N ASP A 283 -12.37 26.42 3.77
CA ASP A 283 -12.50 27.54 2.85
C ASP A 283 -11.40 27.49 1.78
N VAL A 284 -10.19 27.01 2.11
CA VAL A 284 -9.18 26.65 1.10
C VAL A 284 -9.68 25.49 0.22
N GLU A 285 -10.30 24.48 0.82
CA GLU A 285 -10.96 23.40 0.10
C GLU A 285 -12.09 23.92 -0.82
N SER A 286 -12.87 24.90 -0.35
CA SER A 286 -13.93 25.54 -1.14
C SER A 286 -13.41 26.52 -2.20
N ILE A 287 -12.22 27.10 -2.01
CA ILE A 287 -11.50 27.91 -3.02
C ILE A 287 -10.94 26.99 -4.11
N VAL A 288 -10.37 25.84 -3.75
CA VAL A 288 -9.92 24.81 -4.69
C VAL A 288 -11.12 24.21 -5.44
N GLN A 289 -12.26 23.98 -4.78
CA GLN A 289 -13.52 23.57 -5.43
C GLN A 289 -14.10 24.65 -6.36
N ARG A 290 -13.99 25.93 -6.00
CA ARG A 290 -14.44 27.05 -6.87
C ARG A 290 -13.51 27.21 -8.08
N MET A 291 -12.20 27.07 -7.90
CA MET A 291 -11.23 27.03 -8.99
C MET A 291 -11.43 25.81 -9.89
N SER A 292 -11.69 24.62 -9.34
CA SER A 292 -11.96 23.42 -10.14
C SER A 292 -13.28 23.50 -10.90
N GLY A 293 -14.32 24.11 -10.31
CA GLY A 293 -15.58 24.43 -10.99
C GLY A 293 -15.39 25.41 -12.16
N GLN A 294 -14.49 26.39 -12.01
CA GLN A 294 -14.16 27.34 -13.09
C GLN A 294 -13.22 26.76 -14.15
N LEU A 295 -12.24 25.92 -13.78
CA LEU A 295 -11.27 25.32 -14.70
C LEU A 295 -11.80 24.10 -15.46
N PHE A 296 -12.69 23.30 -14.86
CA PHE A 296 -13.10 22.00 -15.43
C PHE A 296 -14.59 21.92 -15.76
N VAL A 297 -15.48 22.41 -14.89
CA VAL A 297 -16.94 22.25 -15.07
C VAL A 297 -17.50 23.27 -16.07
N ARG A 298 -17.14 24.55 -15.94
CA ARG A 298 -17.61 25.61 -16.85
C ARG A 298 -17.16 25.43 -18.31
N PRO A 299 -15.91 25.05 -18.61
CA PRO A 299 -15.49 24.75 -19.97
C PRO A 299 -16.18 23.52 -20.53
N ALA A 300 -16.37 22.44 -19.75
CA ALA A 300 -17.09 21.25 -20.20
C ALA A 300 -18.56 21.55 -20.54
N TYR A 301 -19.23 22.38 -19.73
CA TYR A 301 -20.61 22.81 -20.01
C TYR A 301 -20.69 23.74 -21.23
N SER A 302 -19.72 24.66 -21.37
CA SER A 302 -19.55 25.53 -22.54
C SER A 302 -19.34 24.73 -23.82
N VAL A 303 -18.45 23.73 -23.80
CA VAL A 303 -18.19 22.80 -24.91
C VAL A 303 -19.44 22.01 -25.26
N SER A 304 -20.20 21.51 -24.27
CA SER A 304 -21.47 20.82 -24.53
C SER A 304 -22.54 21.73 -25.18
N ARG A 305 -22.49 23.03 -24.91
CA ARG A 305 -23.40 24.04 -25.47
C ARG A 305 -22.98 24.45 -26.88
N SER A 306 -21.67 24.52 -27.15
CA SER A 306 -21.10 24.75 -28.48
C SER A 306 -21.29 23.55 -29.41
N LEU A 307 -21.12 22.32 -28.92
CA LEU A 307 -21.37 21.09 -29.69
C LEU A 307 -22.85 20.94 -30.09
N ARG A 308 -23.78 21.39 -29.23
CA ARG A 308 -25.22 21.46 -29.57
C ARG A 308 -25.59 22.49 -30.64
N ARG A 309 -24.71 23.47 -30.91
CA ARG A 309 -24.89 24.44 -32.00
C ARG A 309 -24.32 23.96 -33.34
N LEU A 310 -23.56 22.87 -33.33
CA LEU A 310 -22.85 22.34 -34.51
C LEU A 310 -23.50 21.08 -35.10
N ASP A 311 -24.76 20.80 -34.74
CA ASP A 311 -25.54 19.63 -35.20
C ASP A 311 -24.81 18.28 -35.04
N VAL A 312 -24.04 18.16 -33.96
CA VAL A 312 -23.28 16.95 -33.66
C VAL A 312 -24.24 15.88 -33.13
N ASP A 313 -24.12 14.68 -33.69
CA ASP A 313 -24.92 13.50 -33.38
C ASP A 313 -25.26 13.35 -31.89
N SER A 314 -26.53 13.12 -31.58
CA SER A 314 -27.07 13.14 -30.20
C SER A 314 -26.37 12.14 -29.27
N TRP A 315 -25.81 11.05 -29.81
CA TRP A 315 -25.05 10.07 -29.03
C TRP A 315 -23.70 10.61 -28.55
N ILE A 316 -23.04 11.48 -29.32
CA ILE A 316 -21.75 12.11 -28.96
C ILE A 316 -21.98 13.15 -27.87
N VAL A 317 -23.02 13.97 -28.01
CA VAL A 317 -23.42 14.96 -26.99
C VAL A 317 -23.82 14.26 -25.68
N TYR A 318 -24.53 13.14 -25.77
CA TYR A 318 -24.88 12.32 -24.60
C TYR A 318 -23.64 11.66 -23.96
N PHE A 319 -22.72 11.10 -24.76
CA PHE A 319 -21.49 10.49 -24.27
C PHE A 319 -20.56 11.51 -23.58
N VAL A 320 -20.36 12.69 -24.18
CA VAL A 320 -19.51 13.76 -23.64
C VAL A 320 -20.13 14.37 -22.38
N SER A 321 -21.44 14.62 -22.37
CA SER A 321 -22.13 15.16 -21.19
C SER A 321 -22.17 14.17 -20.04
N ARG A 322 -22.43 12.88 -20.31
CA ARG A 322 -22.44 11.82 -19.30
C ARG A 322 -21.04 11.57 -18.73
N SER A 323 -20.00 11.62 -19.57
CA SER A 323 -18.61 11.51 -19.13
C SER A 323 -18.17 12.72 -18.31
N ALA A 324 -18.57 13.94 -18.70
CA ALA A 324 -18.27 15.16 -17.95
C ALA A 324 -19.01 15.24 -16.60
N ILE A 325 -20.27 14.77 -16.54
CA ILE A 325 -21.05 14.70 -15.30
C ILE A 325 -20.54 13.56 -14.40
N ALA A 326 -20.14 12.42 -14.96
CA ALA A 326 -19.52 11.33 -14.20
C ALA A 326 -18.13 11.74 -13.67
N LEU A 327 -17.34 12.45 -14.47
CA LEU A 327 -16.04 12.99 -14.05
C LEU A 327 -16.22 14.11 -13.01
N GLY A 328 -17.20 14.99 -13.17
CA GLY A 328 -17.55 16.05 -12.21
C GLY A 328 -18.11 15.52 -10.89
N GLY A 329 -18.96 14.49 -10.94
CA GLY A 329 -19.48 13.79 -9.76
C GLY A 329 -18.44 12.91 -9.08
N ALA A 330 -17.49 12.35 -9.85
CA ALA A 330 -16.29 11.73 -9.30
C ALA A 330 -15.45 12.79 -8.59
N LEU A 331 -15.13 13.91 -9.26
CA LEU A 331 -14.34 15.07 -8.76
C LEU A 331 -14.88 15.67 -7.47
N GLN A 332 -16.20 15.67 -7.25
CA GLN A 332 -16.80 16.15 -6.00
C GLN A 332 -16.62 15.19 -4.81
N ARG A 333 -16.20 13.94 -5.02
CA ARG A 333 -15.79 12.99 -3.96
C ARG A 333 -14.27 12.99 -3.69
N TYR A 334 -13.49 13.87 -4.33
CA TYR A 334 -12.00 13.86 -4.35
C TYR A 334 -11.30 14.35 -3.06
N VAL A 335 -11.57 13.73 -1.91
CA VAL A 335 -10.71 13.92 -0.72
C VAL A 335 -10.09 12.59 -0.25
N GLU A 336 -10.58 11.44 -0.73
CA GLU A 336 -9.94 10.14 -0.51
C GLU A 336 -9.04 9.79 -1.69
N VAL A 337 -7.72 9.84 -1.47
CA VAL A 337 -6.68 9.42 -2.44
C VAL A 337 -6.96 8.01 -2.98
N ASP A 338 -7.55 7.15 -2.14
CA ASP A 338 -7.90 5.77 -2.48
C ASP A 338 -8.91 5.68 -3.63
N VAL A 339 -9.92 6.56 -3.66
CA VAL A 339 -10.93 6.58 -4.73
C VAL A 339 -10.35 7.12 -6.04
N PHE A 340 -9.45 8.10 -5.97
CA PHE A 340 -8.73 8.58 -7.14
C PHE A 340 -7.87 7.47 -7.74
N TYR A 341 -7.13 6.73 -6.91
CA TYR A 341 -6.33 5.59 -7.36
C TYR A 341 -7.18 4.46 -7.94
N GLU A 342 -8.28 4.12 -7.26
CA GLU A 342 -9.25 3.12 -7.70
C GLU A 342 -9.80 3.45 -9.10
N VAL A 343 -10.18 4.70 -9.34
CA VAL A 343 -10.74 5.11 -10.63
C VAL A 343 -9.65 5.20 -11.71
N LEU A 344 -8.55 5.89 -11.41
CA LEU A 344 -7.54 6.21 -12.41
C LEU A 344 -6.70 5.00 -12.79
N PHE A 345 -6.33 4.17 -11.81
CA PHE A 345 -5.45 3.03 -12.04
C PHE A 345 -6.24 1.72 -12.08
N VAL A 346 -7.02 1.39 -11.04
CA VAL A 346 -7.65 0.06 -10.94
C VAL A 346 -8.74 -0.14 -12.00
N ARG A 347 -9.69 0.79 -12.10
CA ARG A 347 -10.81 0.70 -13.06
C ARG A 347 -10.35 0.88 -14.50
N LEU A 348 -9.40 1.79 -14.74
CA LEU A 348 -8.85 1.97 -16.08
C LEU A 348 -8.08 0.72 -16.54
N THR A 349 -7.18 0.20 -15.71
CA THR A 349 -6.39 -0.97 -16.07
C THR A 349 -7.25 -2.22 -16.20
N SER A 350 -8.29 -2.38 -15.38
CA SER A 350 -9.25 -3.47 -15.53
C SER A 350 -10.11 -3.33 -16.80
N ALA A 351 -10.49 -2.13 -17.20
CA ALA A 351 -11.18 -1.88 -18.47
C ALA A 351 -10.29 -2.23 -19.67
N VAL A 352 -9.02 -1.82 -19.65
CA VAL A 352 -8.03 -2.20 -20.68
C VAL A 352 -7.83 -3.70 -20.71
N SER A 353 -7.73 -4.36 -19.56
CA SER A 353 -7.60 -5.82 -19.45
C SER A 353 -8.83 -6.54 -19.99
N ALA A 354 -10.03 -6.00 -19.75
CA ALA A 354 -11.27 -6.55 -20.31
C ALA A 354 -11.32 -6.39 -21.84
N TRP A 355 -10.85 -5.25 -22.36
CA TRP A 355 -10.72 -5.02 -23.80
C TRP A 355 -9.70 -5.98 -24.44
N MET A 356 -8.53 -6.17 -23.82
CA MET A 356 -7.51 -7.12 -24.29
C MET A 356 -8.05 -8.55 -24.32
N ARG A 357 -8.73 -9.00 -23.26
CA ARG A 357 -9.41 -10.32 -23.25
C ARG A 357 -10.44 -10.45 -24.37
N ALA A 358 -11.18 -9.39 -24.65
CA ALA A 358 -12.16 -9.39 -25.72
C ALA A 358 -11.51 -9.40 -27.12
N LEU A 359 -10.34 -8.80 -27.27
CA LEU A 359 -9.55 -8.82 -28.50
C LEU A 359 -8.95 -10.21 -28.74
N ASP A 360 -8.39 -10.81 -27.69
CA ASP A 360 -7.83 -12.16 -27.71
C ASP A 360 -8.87 -13.19 -28.16
N ALA A 361 -10.01 -13.23 -27.46
CA ALA A 361 -11.11 -14.16 -27.76
C ALA A 361 -11.76 -13.95 -29.15
N ARG A 362 -11.76 -12.72 -29.69
CA ARG A 362 -12.43 -12.43 -30.96
C ARG A 362 -11.52 -12.49 -32.17
N VAL A 363 -10.27 -12.07 -32.03
CA VAL A 363 -9.34 -11.91 -33.14
C VAL A 363 -8.30 -13.03 -33.12
N ILE A 364 -7.62 -13.19 -32.00
CA ILE A 364 -6.47 -14.11 -31.90
C ILE A 364 -6.97 -15.55 -31.96
N ASP A 365 -7.90 -15.93 -31.09
CA ASP A 365 -8.43 -17.30 -31.04
C ASP A 365 -9.12 -17.70 -32.34
N ARG A 366 -9.98 -16.83 -32.89
CA ARG A 366 -10.62 -17.12 -34.19
C ARG A 366 -9.62 -17.29 -35.32
N THR A 367 -8.57 -16.48 -35.35
CA THR A 367 -7.55 -16.62 -36.40
C THR A 367 -6.79 -17.93 -36.23
N ASN A 368 -6.45 -18.30 -34.98
CA ASN A 368 -5.79 -19.56 -34.69
C ASN A 368 -6.68 -20.77 -35.05
N ASP A 369 -7.97 -20.72 -34.76
CA ASP A 369 -8.93 -21.76 -35.13
C ASP A 369 -9.04 -21.92 -36.66
N VAL A 370 -9.09 -20.81 -37.40
CA VAL A 370 -9.14 -20.84 -38.87
C VAL A 370 -7.85 -21.43 -39.45
N VAL A 371 -6.69 -21.00 -38.94
CA VAL A 371 -5.39 -21.53 -39.37
C VAL A 371 -5.25 -23.00 -39.02
N GLY A 372 -5.67 -23.42 -37.81
CA GLY A 372 -5.68 -24.81 -37.38
C GLY A 372 -6.62 -25.68 -38.22
N ALA A 373 -7.82 -25.18 -38.55
CA ALA A 373 -8.76 -25.86 -39.45
C ALA A 373 -8.20 -25.99 -40.87
N ALA A 374 -7.52 -24.97 -41.39
CA ALA A 374 -6.86 -25.04 -42.69
C ALA A 374 -5.69 -26.06 -42.67
N GLY A 375 -4.84 -26.01 -41.64
CA GLY A 375 -3.72 -26.92 -41.46
C GLY A 375 -4.16 -28.38 -41.36
N SER A 376 -5.21 -28.67 -40.60
CA SER A 376 -5.76 -30.03 -40.48
C SER A 376 -6.34 -30.56 -41.80
N ARG A 377 -6.98 -29.70 -42.61
CA ARG A 377 -7.45 -30.08 -43.96
C ARG A 377 -6.29 -30.40 -44.91
N VAL A 378 -5.23 -29.61 -44.87
CA VAL A 378 -4.02 -29.86 -45.67
C VAL A 378 -3.36 -31.18 -45.23
N ALA A 379 -3.21 -31.39 -43.92
CA ALA A 379 -2.66 -32.63 -43.39
C ALA A 379 -3.48 -33.86 -43.83
N GLN A 380 -4.81 -33.80 -43.74
CA GLN A 380 -5.68 -34.86 -44.23
C GLN A 380 -5.53 -35.09 -45.75
N ALA A 381 -5.36 -34.04 -46.54
CA ALA A 381 -5.13 -34.16 -47.98
C ALA A 381 -3.79 -34.85 -48.28
N VAL A 382 -2.72 -34.47 -47.55
CA VAL A 382 -1.40 -35.10 -47.68
C VAL A 382 -1.46 -36.57 -47.28
N THR A 383 -2.09 -36.91 -46.15
CA THR A 383 -2.24 -38.31 -45.72
C THR A 383 -3.03 -39.14 -46.75
N ARG A 384 -4.08 -38.59 -47.35
CA ARG A 384 -4.82 -39.27 -48.43
C ARG A 384 -3.97 -39.45 -49.68
N PHE A 385 -3.14 -38.46 -50.03
CA PHE A 385 -2.23 -38.56 -51.17
C PHE A 385 -1.17 -39.63 -50.94
N ASP A 386 -0.58 -39.65 -49.74
CA ASP A 386 0.41 -40.64 -49.33
C ASP A 386 -0.14 -42.07 -49.45
N ALA A 387 -1.30 -42.31 -48.82
CA ALA A 387 -1.97 -43.61 -48.84
C ALA A 387 -2.43 -44.05 -50.25
N SER A 388 -2.81 -43.12 -51.13
CA SER A 388 -3.36 -43.47 -52.45
C SER A 388 -2.31 -43.56 -53.55
N ARG A 389 -1.27 -42.73 -53.51
CA ARG A 389 -0.27 -42.61 -54.57
C ARG A 389 1.07 -43.17 -54.14
N VAL A 390 1.60 -42.71 -53.01
CA VAL A 390 2.96 -43.05 -52.58
C VAL A 390 3.04 -44.52 -52.19
N ASP A 391 2.12 -44.97 -51.33
CA ASP A 391 2.06 -46.38 -50.93
C ASP A 391 1.75 -47.31 -52.11
N ALA A 392 0.87 -46.90 -53.02
CA ALA A 392 0.55 -47.68 -54.21
C ALA A 392 1.77 -47.85 -55.14
N ILE A 393 2.57 -46.80 -55.33
CA ILE A 393 3.81 -46.85 -56.10
C ILE A 393 4.84 -47.75 -55.41
N SER A 394 5.06 -47.55 -54.10
CA SER A 394 5.99 -48.34 -53.31
C SER A 394 5.64 -49.83 -53.35
N GLN A 395 4.36 -50.17 -53.15
CA GLN A 395 3.89 -51.54 -53.22
C GLN A 395 4.00 -52.13 -54.63
N SER A 396 3.79 -51.34 -55.68
CA SER A 396 3.98 -51.76 -57.07
C SER A 396 5.43 -52.14 -57.35
N ILE A 397 6.38 -51.29 -56.94
CA ILE A 397 7.83 -51.55 -57.09
C ILE A 397 8.24 -52.79 -56.30
N SER A 398 7.76 -52.93 -55.05
CA SER A 398 8.03 -54.08 -54.21
C SER A 398 7.50 -55.38 -54.85
N ASN A 399 6.26 -55.36 -55.36
CA ASN A 399 5.65 -56.49 -56.05
C ASN A 399 6.40 -56.84 -57.35
N ALA A 400 6.85 -55.85 -58.12
CA ALA A 400 7.65 -56.06 -59.32
C ALA A 400 9.00 -56.71 -58.98
N THR A 401 9.68 -56.20 -57.94
CA THR A 401 10.97 -56.72 -57.47
C THR A 401 10.85 -58.15 -56.95
N MET A 402 9.84 -58.43 -56.13
CA MET A 402 9.55 -59.79 -55.66
C MET A 402 9.19 -60.72 -56.81
N GLY A 403 8.43 -60.24 -57.80
CA GLY A 403 8.08 -60.99 -59.01
C GLY A 403 9.32 -61.37 -59.83
N LEU A 404 10.22 -60.41 -60.06
CA LEU A 404 11.51 -60.64 -60.72
C LEU A 404 12.38 -61.61 -59.91
N GLY A 405 12.48 -61.44 -58.59
CA GLY A 405 13.22 -62.33 -57.72
C GLY A 405 12.70 -63.77 -57.74
N ARG A 406 11.37 -63.95 -57.72
CA ARG A 406 10.75 -65.28 -57.86
C ARG A 406 11.02 -65.92 -59.23
N ARG A 407 11.02 -65.13 -60.32
CA ARG A 407 11.39 -65.60 -61.67
C ARG A 407 12.87 -65.98 -61.76
N ALA A 408 13.76 -65.14 -61.25
CA ALA A 408 15.20 -65.42 -61.20
C ALA A 408 15.50 -66.67 -60.37
N ARG A 409 14.80 -66.87 -59.25
CA ARG A 409 14.93 -68.08 -58.43
C ARG A 409 14.54 -69.36 -59.20
N ARG A 410 13.59 -69.28 -60.14
CA ARG A 410 13.24 -70.44 -60.99
C ARG A 410 14.33 -70.82 -62.00
N LEU A 411 15.29 -69.94 -62.28
CA LEU A 411 16.46 -70.29 -63.10
C LEU A 411 17.42 -71.22 -62.34
N GLN A 412 17.38 -71.19 -61.00
CA GLN A 412 18.15 -72.08 -60.14
C GLN A 412 17.35 -73.36 -59.88
N THR A 413 17.43 -74.31 -60.82
CA THR A 413 16.67 -75.57 -60.75
C THR A 413 17.35 -76.67 -59.92
N GLY A 414 18.54 -76.42 -59.38
CA GLY A 414 19.32 -77.39 -58.59
C GLY A 414 19.96 -78.52 -59.42
N ALA A 415 19.67 -78.61 -60.72
CA ALA A 415 20.31 -79.57 -61.63
C ALA A 415 21.70 -79.08 -62.03
N LEU A 416 22.76 -79.82 -61.65
CA LEU A 416 24.15 -79.47 -61.95
C LEU A 416 24.40 -79.23 -63.46
N SER A 417 23.69 -79.99 -64.30
CA SER A 417 23.73 -79.86 -65.77
C SER A 417 23.31 -78.48 -66.26
N ASN A 418 22.32 -77.84 -65.63
CA ASN A 418 21.86 -76.51 -66.01
C ASN A 418 22.90 -75.43 -65.66
N TYR A 419 23.64 -75.58 -64.56
CA TYR A 419 24.72 -74.65 -64.20
C TYR A 419 25.93 -74.78 -65.12
N ALA A 420 26.31 -76.01 -65.47
CA ALA A 420 27.39 -76.25 -66.43
C ALA A 420 27.04 -75.67 -67.82
N LEU A 421 25.80 -75.87 -68.27
CA LEU A 421 25.30 -75.28 -69.52
C LEU A 421 25.30 -73.75 -69.44
N PHE A 422 24.83 -73.16 -68.35
CA PHE A 422 24.77 -71.70 -68.18
C PHE A 422 26.17 -71.08 -68.14
N MET A 423 27.12 -71.69 -67.43
CA MET A 423 28.53 -71.27 -67.42
C MET A 423 29.20 -71.43 -68.78
N LEU A 424 28.91 -72.51 -69.51
CA LEU A 424 29.41 -72.69 -70.88
C LEU A 424 28.83 -71.62 -71.81
N LEU A 425 27.52 -71.40 -71.79
CA LEU A 425 26.85 -70.41 -72.65
C LEU A 425 27.28 -68.98 -72.33
N ILE A 426 27.36 -68.60 -71.04
CA ILE A 426 27.90 -67.31 -70.63
C ILE A 426 29.38 -67.20 -70.98
N GLY A 427 30.17 -68.24 -70.73
CA GLY A 427 31.59 -68.26 -71.10
C GLY A 427 31.79 -68.06 -72.59
N ILE A 428 31.03 -68.76 -73.43
CA ILE A 428 31.02 -68.60 -74.89
C ILE A 428 30.56 -67.19 -75.27
N ALA A 429 29.47 -66.69 -74.69
CA ALA A 429 28.94 -65.36 -75.01
C ALA A 429 29.92 -64.26 -74.61
N VAL A 430 30.49 -64.31 -73.41
CA VAL A 430 31.51 -63.37 -72.92
C VAL A 430 32.77 -63.48 -73.78
N PHE A 431 33.21 -64.68 -74.14
CA PHE A 431 34.33 -64.88 -75.05
C PHE A 431 34.06 -64.27 -76.43
N TYR A 432 32.88 -64.49 -77.01
CA TYR A 432 32.51 -63.93 -78.31
C TYR A 432 32.35 -62.41 -78.26
N VAL A 433 31.75 -61.86 -77.21
CA VAL A 433 31.61 -60.41 -77.01
C VAL A 433 32.99 -59.78 -76.80
N ALA A 434 33.85 -60.38 -75.98
CA ALA A 434 35.21 -59.92 -75.76
C ALA A 434 36.05 -60.00 -77.05
N ARG A 435 35.90 -61.06 -77.84
CA ARG A 435 36.54 -61.22 -79.16
C ARG A 435 36.01 -60.22 -80.19
N TRP A 436 34.71 -59.93 -80.16
CA TRP A 436 34.09 -58.93 -81.04
C TRP A 436 34.51 -57.50 -80.68
N LEU A 437 34.81 -57.24 -79.40
CA LEU A 437 35.29 -55.94 -78.89
C LEU A 437 36.82 -55.79 -78.96
N SER A 438 37.59 -56.87 -79.14
CA SER A 438 39.05 -56.80 -79.34
C SER A 438 39.35 -56.51 -80.82
N PRO A 439 40.00 -55.38 -81.15
CA PRO A 439 40.27 -54.98 -82.53
C PRO A 439 41.28 -55.88 -83.26
#